data_AF-A0A1B6D9L1-F1
#
_entry.id   AF-A0A1B6D9L1-F1
#
_cell.length_a   1.000
_cell.length_b   1.000
_cell.length_c   1.000
_cell.angle_alpha   90.00
_cell.angle_beta   90.00
_cell.angle_gamma   90.00
#
_symmetry.space_group_name_H-M   'P 1'
#
loop_
_entity.id
_entity.type
_entity.pdbx_description
1 polymer ?
#
loop_
_entity_poly.entity_id
_entity_poly.type
_entity_poly.pdbx_seq_one_letter_code
_entity_poly.pdbx_strand_id
1 'polypeptide(L)'
;MGSMFRSEEMALCQLFIQPEAAYSSVATLGEAGIVQFRDLNSEVNAFQRKFVSEVRRCDEMERKLRYIEAEVLKDKVHIPESTVNPLAPNPREIIDLEAHLERTESEILESSHNAVNLKYNYLELTELKFLLEKTHGFFQETVCFQQQEGVGGDSLTKALIADEGQQASRGRLGFVAGVVPRERVPAFERMLWRISRGNVFLRQAELEQPLEDPNTGNEIFKTVFVAFFQGEQLKS
;
A
#
# COMPACT_ATOMS: atom_id res chain seq x y z
N MET A 1 -39.26 -36.93 -21.44
CA MET A 1 -39.76 -36.84 -20.05
C MET A 1 -40.18 -38.22 -19.55
N GLY A 2 -39.24 -39.14 -19.33
CA GLY A 2 -39.57 -40.54 -19.03
C GLY A 2 -38.47 -41.39 -18.39
N SER A 3 -37.47 -40.79 -17.72
CA SER A 3 -36.26 -41.48 -17.24
C SER A 3 -36.06 -41.47 -15.72
N MET A 4 -37.12 -41.30 -14.91
CA MET A 4 -36.96 -41.33 -13.44
C MET A 4 -36.64 -42.72 -12.86
N PHE A 5 -36.97 -43.81 -13.56
CA PHE A 5 -36.82 -45.19 -13.04
C PHE A 5 -35.67 -46.00 -13.68
N ARG A 6 -35.12 -45.57 -14.82
CA ARG A 6 -34.00 -46.22 -15.52
C ARG A 6 -33.14 -45.18 -16.25
N SER A 7 -31.87 -45.52 -16.49
CA SER A 7 -30.94 -44.71 -17.28
C SER A 7 -31.46 -44.44 -18.69
N GLU A 8 -31.12 -43.27 -19.22
CA GLU A 8 -31.41 -42.93 -20.62
C GLU A 8 -30.52 -43.73 -21.58
N GLU A 9 -31.04 -44.01 -22.77
CA GLU A 9 -30.29 -44.70 -23.81
C GLU A 9 -29.17 -43.80 -24.34
N MET A 10 -27.94 -44.30 -24.31
CA MET A 10 -26.76 -43.58 -24.77
C MET A 10 -26.28 -44.15 -26.10
N ALA A 11 -25.90 -43.28 -27.03
CA ALA A 11 -25.30 -43.65 -28.32
C ALA A 11 -23.85 -43.16 -28.41
N LEU A 12 -22.96 -44.01 -28.93
CA LEU A 12 -21.59 -43.62 -29.23
C LEU A 12 -21.53 -43.09 -30.66
N CYS A 13 -21.20 -41.80 -30.80
CA CYS A 13 -21.08 -41.13 -32.09
C CYS A 13 -19.62 -40.74 -32.34
N GLN A 14 -19.19 -40.82 -33.60
CA GLN A 14 -17.89 -40.31 -34.04
C GLN A 14 -18.09 -38.96 -34.74
N LEU A 15 -17.36 -37.94 -34.27
CA LEU A 15 -17.48 -36.58 -34.75
C LEU A 15 -16.28 -36.21 -35.62
N PHE A 16 -16.52 -35.81 -36.87
CA PHE A 16 -15.50 -35.32 -37.78
C PHE A 16 -15.66 -33.81 -37.94
N ILE A 17 -14.70 -33.03 -37.42
CA ILE A 17 -14.74 -31.57 -37.46
C ILE A 17 -13.54 -31.03 -38.22
N GLN A 18 -13.77 -30.04 -39.07
CA GLN A 18 -12.70 -29.26 -39.68
C GLN A 18 -12.05 -28.35 -38.64
N PRO A 19 -10.72 -28.15 -38.67
CA PRO A 19 -10.01 -27.39 -37.65
C PRO A 19 -10.51 -25.94 -37.52
N GLU A 20 -10.95 -25.32 -38.62
CA GLU A 20 -11.45 -23.95 -38.65
C GLU A 20 -12.83 -23.80 -37.97
N ALA A 21 -13.67 -24.84 -38.05
CA ALA A 21 -15.00 -24.86 -37.45
C ALA A 21 -15.02 -25.49 -36.05
N ALA A 22 -13.88 -25.99 -35.57
CA ALA A 22 -13.77 -26.72 -34.31
C ALA A 22 -14.26 -25.90 -33.11
N TYR A 23 -13.86 -24.63 -33.02
CA TYR A 23 -14.24 -23.76 -31.90
C TYR A 23 -15.76 -23.55 -31.84
N SER A 24 -16.37 -23.10 -32.94
CA SER A 24 -17.81 -22.83 -33.00
C SER A 24 -18.66 -24.10 -32.80
N SER A 25 -18.23 -25.23 -33.37
CA SER A 25 -18.94 -26.51 -33.23
C SER A 25 -18.89 -27.02 -31.78
N VAL A 26 -17.74 -26.92 -31.11
CA VAL A 26 -17.60 -27.36 -29.71
C VAL A 26 -18.33 -26.41 -28.77
N ALA A 27 -18.31 -25.10 -29.03
CA ALA A 27 -19.05 -24.11 -28.25
C ALA A 27 -20.57 -24.37 -28.27
N THR A 28 -21.14 -24.57 -29.46
CA THR A 28 -22.58 -24.88 -29.61
C THR A 28 -22.96 -26.21 -28.96
N LEU A 29 -22.08 -27.22 -29.02
CA LEU A 29 -22.28 -28.48 -28.30
C LEU A 29 -22.20 -28.30 -26.77
N GLY A 30 -21.33 -27.41 -26.28
CA GLY A 30 -21.21 -27.07 -24.87
C GLY A 30 -22.45 -26.34 -24.34
N GLU A 31 -23.01 -25.42 -25.12
CA GLU A 31 -24.27 -24.73 -24.81
C GLU A 31 -25.47 -25.69 -24.77
N ALA A 32 -25.49 -26.70 -25.66
CA ALA A 32 -26.52 -27.73 -25.66
C ALA A 32 -26.40 -28.69 -24.46
N GLY A 33 -25.18 -28.96 -23.97
CA GLY A 33 -24.95 -29.77 -22.77
C GLY A 33 -25.32 -31.26 -22.88
N ILE A 34 -25.44 -31.78 -24.10
CA ILE A 34 -25.93 -33.15 -24.37
C ILE A 34 -24.84 -34.17 -24.72
N VAL A 35 -23.57 -33.77 -24.71
CA VAL A 35 -22.45 -34.63 -25.14
C VAL A 35 -21.45 -34.87 -24.02
N GLN A 36 -20.94 -36.10 -23.95
CA GLN A 36 -19.81 -36.47 -23.11
C GLN A 36 -18.63 -36.87 -24.01
N PHE A 37 -17.54 -36.12 -23.92
CA PHE A 37 -16.32 -36.44 -24.66
C PHE A 37 -15.54 -37.57 -23.99
N ARG A 38 -15.03 -38.49 -24.81
CA ARG A 38 -14.11 -39.55 -24.37
C ARG A 38 -12.69 -39.17 -24.79
N ASP A 39 -11.73 -39.29 -23.88
CA ASP A 39 -10.32 -39.05 -24.19
C ASP A 39 -9.80 -40.15 -25.13
N LEU A 40 -9.40 -39.75 -26.34
CA LEU A 40 -8.75 -40.62 -27.32
C LEU A 40 -7.23 -40.62 -27.18
N ASN A 41 -6.66 -39.64 -26.46
CA ASN A 41 -5.23 -39.40 -26.31
C ASN A 41 -4.80 -39.60 -24.85
N SER A 42 -5.22 -40.72 -24.22
CA SER A 42 -4.87 -41.05 -22.83
C SER A 42 -3.37 -41.23 -22.61
N GLU A 43 -2.67 -41.73 -23.63
CA GLU A 43 -1.22 -41.99 -23.59
C GLU A 43 -0.38 -40.71 -23.74
N VAL A 44 -0.99 -39.60 -24.17
CA VAL A 44 -0.29 -38.35 -24.43
C VAL A 44 -0.40 -37.42 -23.23
N ASN A 45 0.76 -37.03 -22.69
CA ASN A 45 0.85 -36.08 -21.57
C ASN A 45 0.17 -34.75 -21.94
N ALA A 46 -0.46 -34.10 -20.96
CA ALA A 46 -1.19 -32.84 -21.11
C ALA A 46 -0.39 -31.78 -21.87
N PHE A 47 0.91 -31.64 -21.62
CA PHE A 47 1.78 -30.63 -22.25
C PHE A 47 2.05 -30.83 -23.75
N GLN A 48 1.89 -32.05 -24.26
CA GLN A 48 2.13 -32.38 -25.67
C GLN A 48 0.85 -32.29 -26.50
N ARG A 49 -0.28 -31.96 -25.86
CA ARG A 49 -1.57 -31.80 -26.54
C ARG A 49 -1.57 -30.53 -27.40
N LYS A 50 -2.39 -30.52 -28.45
CA LYS A 50 -2.38 -29.48 -29.49
C LYS A 50 -2.72 -28.07 -28.98
N PHE A 51 -3.61 -27.93 -27.99
CA PHE A 51 -4.19 -26.65 -27.56
C PHE A 51 -3.67 -26.16 -26.20
N VAL A 52 -2.47 -26.57 -25.79
CA VAL A 52 -1.92 -26.24 -24.45
C VAL A 52 -1.60 -24.75 -24.32
N SER A 53 -1.13 -24.12 -25.39
CA SER A 53 -0.85 -22.68 -25.43
C SER A 53 -2.10 -21.85 -25.14
N GLU A 54 -3.23 -22.21 -25.74
CA GLU A 54 -4.49 -21.52 -25.62
C GLU A 54 -5.08 -21.69 -24.22
N VAL A 55 -4.97 -22.88 -23.63
CA VAL A 55 -5.39 -23.12 -22.24
C VAL A 55 -4.55 -22.28 -21.28
N ARG A 56 -3.22 -22.24 -21.44
CA ARG A 56 -2.35 -21.40 -20.61
C ARG A 56 -2.68 -19.91 -20.71
N ARG A 57 -3.04 -19.43 -21.91
CA ARG A 57 -3.47 -18.05 -22.11
C ARG A 57 -4.75 -17.73 -21.31
N CYS A 58 -5.72 -18.64 -21.31
CA CYS A 58 -6.92 -18.51 -20.48
C CYS A 58 -6.60 -18.55 -18.98
N ASP A 59 -5.69 -19.44 -18.54
CA ASP A 59 -5.26 -19.50 -17.14
C ASP A 59 -4.60 -18.18 -16.68
N GLU A 60 -3.81 -17.55 -17.56
CA GLU A 60 -3.22 -16.23 -17.27
C GLU A 60 -4.29 -15.14 -17.18
N MET A 61 -5.27 -15.11 -18.10
CA MET A 61 -6.40 -14.18 -18.02
C MET A 61 -7.23 -14.39 -16.74
N GLU A 62 -7.46 -15.63 -16.33
CA GLU A 62 -8.14 -15.96 -15.08
C GLU A 62 -7.34 -15.46 -13.86
N ARG A 63 -6.01 -15.62 -13.86
CA ARG A 63 -5.16 -15.08 -12.81
C ARG A 63 -5.31 -13.56 -12.68
N LYS A 64 -5.35 -12.84 -13.81
CA LYS A 64 -5.56 -11.37 -13.84
C LYS A 64 -6.93 -11.02 -13.26
N LEU A 65 -7.99 -11.73 -13.65
CA LEU A 65 -9.34 -11.52 -13.12
C LEU A 65 -9.42 -11.73 -11.60
N ARG A 66 -8.82 -12.80 -11.08
CA ARG A 66 -8.78 -13.06 -9.63
C ARG A 66 -8.06 -11.95 -8.85
N TYR A 67 -7.00 -11.38 -9.43
CA TYR A 67 -6.33 -10.23 -8.83
C TYR A 67 -7.23 -8.99 -8.79
N ILE A 68 -7.89 -8.67 -9.92
CA ILE A 68 -8.83 -7.54 -10.02
C ILE A 68 -9.98 -7.71 -9.01
N GLU A 69 -10.57 -8.91 -8.94
CA GLU A 69 -11.64 -9.22 -7.99
C GLU A 69 -11.19 -9.02 -6.53
N ALA A 70 -9.97 -9.45 -6.19
CA ALA A 70 -9.43 -9.27 -4.85
C ALA A 70 -9.23 -7.78 -4.48
N GLU A 71 -8.74 -6.96 -5.41
CA GLU A 71 -8.54 -5.53 -5.17
C GLU A 71 -9.88 -4.77 -5.08
N VAL A 72 -10.87 -5.14 -5.90
CA VAL A 72 -12.24 -4.59 -5.83
C VAL A 72 -12.92 -4.95 -4.50
N LEU A 73 -12.74 -6.18 -4.02
CA LEU A 73 -13.29 -6.63 -2.74
C LEU A 73 -12.63 -5.92 -1.56
N LYS A 74 -11.32 -5.66 -1.63
CA LYS A 74 -10.55 -4.89 -0.63
C LYS A 74 -11.09 -3.47 -0.48
N ASP A 75 -11.49 -2.85 -1.59
CA ASP A 75 -12.10 -1.51 -1.61
C ASP A 75 -13.61 -1.52 -1.30
N LYS A 76 -14.17 -2.67 -0.93
CA LYS A 76 -15.59 -2.87 -0.56
C LYS A 76 -16.57 -2.48 -1.66
N VAL A 77 -16.16 -2.59 -2.92
CA VAL A 77 -17.03 -2.36 -4.06
C VAL A 77 -17.83 -3.64 -4.34
N HIS A 78 -19.16 -3.52 -4.40
CA HIS A 78 -20.03 -4.67 -4.64
C HIS A 78 -20.02 -5.06 -6.12
N ILE A 79 -19.65 -6.31 -6.40
CA ILE A 79 -19.73 -6.90 -7.74
C ILE A 79 -21.14 -7.47 -7.91
N PRO A 80 -21.94 -6.98 -8.87
CA PRO A 80 -23.27 -7.51 -9.10
C PRO A 80 -23.19 -8.94 -9.66
N GLU A 81 -23.94 -9.87 -9.07
CA GLU A 81 -24.07 -11.21 -9.61
C GLU A 81 -24.89 -11.17 -10.91
N SER A 82 -24.29 -11.59 -12.03
CA SER A 82 -25.04 -11.79 -13.28
C SER A 82 -25.85 -13.07 -13.20
N THR A 83 -27.16 -12.99 -13.37
CA THR A 83 -28.05 -14.16 -13.44
C THR A 83 -28.07 -14.81 -14.82
N VAL A 84 -27.39 -14.22 -15.81
CA VAL A 84 -27.38 -14.69 -17.21
C VAL A 84 -26.01 -15.22 -17.56
N ASN A 85 -25.96 -16.48 -17.99
CA ASN A 85 -24.76 -17.07 -18.57
C ASN A 85 -24.60 -16.52 -20.00
N PRO A 86 -23.50 -15.80 -20.30
CA PRO A 86 -23.26 -15.31 -21.65
C PRO A 86 -22.97 -16.47 -22.61
N LEU A 87 -23.21 -16.24 -23.90
CA LEU A 87 -22.82 -17.15 -24.97
C LEU A 87 -21.29 -17.22 -25.07
N ALA A 88 -20.79 -18.30 -25.67
CA ALA A 88 -19.35 -18.42 -25.91
C ALA A 88 -18.85 -17.29 -26.83
N PRO A 89 -17.80 -16.54 -26.43
CA PRO A 89 -17.28 -15.42 -27.22
C PRO A 89 -16.58 -15.90 -28.49
N ASN A 90 -16.40 -15.01 -29.47
CA ASN A 90 -15.64 -15.36 -30.66
C ASN A 90 -14.12 -15.45 -30.37
N PRO A 91 -13.34 -16.31 -31.07
CA PRO A 91 -11.89 -16.40 -30.85
C PRO A 91 -11.12 -15.08 -31.06
N ARG A 92 -11.66 -14.17 -31.89
CA ARG A 92 -11.07 -12.84 -32.10
C ARG A 92 -11.29 -11.93 -30.89
N GLU A 93 -12.46 -11.99 -30.28
CA GLU A 93 -12.81 -11.18 -29.10
C GLU A 93 -11.93 -11.55 -27.90
N ILE A 94 -11.43 -12.80 -27.82
CA ILE A 94 -10.47 -13.22 -26.78
C ILE A 94 -9.19 -12.36 -26.80
N ILE A 95 -8.73 -11.95 -27.99
CA ILE A 95 -7.54 -11.10 -28.12
C ILE A 95 -7.81 -9.70 -27.58
N ASP A 96 -8.97 -9.13 -27.89
CA ASP A 96 -9.37 -7.82 -27.42
C ASP A 96 -9.59 -7.83 -25.89
N LEU A 97 -10.19 -8.90 -25.37
CA LEU A 97 -10.40 -9.13 -23.93
C LEU A 97 -9.07 -9.23 -23.18
N GLU A 98 -8.10 -9.99 -23.71
CA GLU A 98 -6.77 -10.08 -23.10
C GLU A 98 -6.09 -8.72 -23.01
N ALA A 99 -6.11 -7.94 -24.10
CA ALA A 99 -5.55 -6.61 -24.13
C ALA A 99 -6.28 -5.66 -23.17
N HIS A 100 -7.60 -5.80 -23.02
CA HIS A 100 -8.37 -5.02 -22.05
C HIS A 100 -7.97 -5.38 -20.61
N LEU A 101 -7.93 -6.68 -20.28
CA LEU A 101 -7.54 -7.15 -18.94
C LEU A 101 -6.11 -6.74 -18.58
N GLU A 102 -5.17 -6.78 -19.52
CA GLU A 102 -3.79 -6.36 -19.28
C GLU A 102 -3.67 -4.86 -19.00
N ARG A 103 -4.42 -4.02 -19.73
CA ARG A 103 -4.48 -2.58 -19.45
C ARG A 103 -5.06 -2.32 -18.06
N THR A 104 -6.21 -2.91 -17.76
CA THR A 104 -6.88 -2.74 -16.46
C THR A 104 -6.01 -3.24 -15.30
N GLU A 105 -5.34 -4.39 -15.45
CA GLU A 105 -4.40 -4.89 -14.43
C GLU A 105 -3.25 -3.90 -14.21
N SER A 106 -2.65 -3.39 -15.29
CA SER A 106 -1.55 -2.43 -15.22
C SER A 106 -1.98 -1.11 -14.55
N GLU A 107 -3.16 -0.61 -14.89
CA GLU A 107 -3.76 0.59 -14.28
C GLU A 107 -4.01 0.39 -12.78
N ILE A 108 -4.54 -0.76 -12.36
CA ILE A 108 -4.78 -1.07 -10.94
C ILE A 108 -3.47 -1.21 -10.19
N LEU A 109 -2.46 -1.88 -10.76
CA LEU A 109 -1.14 -2.02 -10.16
C LEU A 109 -0.46 -0.66 -9.96
N GLU A 110 -0.48 0.19 -10.98
CA GLU A 110 0.07 1.54 -10.92
C GLU A 110 -0.68 2.39 -9.90
N SER A 111 -2.02 2.35 -9.91
CA SER A 111 -2.86 3.09 -8.97
C SER A 111 -2.61 2.64 -7.52
N SER A 112 -2.49 1.34 -7.27
CA SER A 112 -2.19 0.78 -5.95
C SER A 112 -0.81 1.23 -5.46
N HIS A 113 0.21 1.19 -6.32
CA HIS A 113 1.55 1.68 -6.01
C HIS A 113 1.55 3.19 -5.70
N ASN A 114 0.87 3.98 -6.53
CA ASN A 114 0.74 5.42 -6.35
C ASN A 114 -0.02 5.77 -5.06
N ALA A 115 -1.05 5.02 -4.71
CA ALA A 115 -1.80 5.21 -3.47
C ALA A 115 -0.94 4.96 -2.23
N VAL A 116 -0.12 3.90 -2.24
CA VAL A 116 0.83 3.62 -1.14
C VAL A 116 1.87 4.73 -1.03
N ASN A 117 2.49 5.15 -2.14
CA ASN A 117 3.47 6.25 -2.14
C ASN A 117 2.86 7.57 -1.64
N LEU A 118 1.62 7.87 -2.04
CA LEU A 118 0.91 9.06 -1.59
C LEU A 118 0.66 9.03 -0.07
N LYS A 119 0.27 7.87 0.48
CA LYS A 119 0.09 7.70 1.93
C LYS A 119 1.40 7.89 2.69
N TYR A 120 2.53 7.39 2.17
CA TYR A 120 3.86 7.64 2.75
C TYR A 120 4.20 9.13 2.80
N ASN A 121 4.06 9.82 1.65
CA ASN A 121 4.33 11.26 1.57
C ASN A 121 3.40 12.07 2.47
N TYR A 122 2.12 11.70 2.54
CA TYR A 122 1.16 12.34 3.43
C TYR A 122 1.55 12.18 4.90
N LEU A 123 2.00 10.99 5.30
CA LEU A 123 2.43 10.71 6.67
C LEU A 123 3.67 11.54 7.04
N GLU A 124 4.69 11.59 6.18
CA GLU A 124 5.90 12.39 6.41
C GLU A 124 5.59 13.89 6.55
N LEU A 125 4.74 14.43 5.65
CA LEU A 125 4.33 15.84 5.71
C LEU A 125 3.48 16.14 6.93
N THR A 126 2.62 15.20 7.34
CA THR A 126 1.79 15.35 8.54
C THR A 126 2.66 15.37 9.80
N GLU A 127 3.67 14.50 9.88
CA GLU A 127 4.65 14.53 10.97
C GLU A 127 5.41 15.85 11.04
N LEU A 128 5.89 16.35 9.91
CA LEU A 128 6.61 17.62 9.83
C LEU A 128 5.70 18.80 10.22
N LYS A 129 4.43 18.80 9.79
CA LYS A 129 3.45 19.80 10.19
C LYS A 129 3.26 19.82 11.70
N PHE A 130 3.02 18.67 12.33
CA PHE A 130 2.83 18.59 13.77
C PHE A 130 4.09 18.96 14.56
N LEU A 131 5.27 18.60 14.04
CA LEU A 131 6.54 19.03 14.61
C LEU A 131 6.64 20.56 14.64
N LEU A 132 6.31 21.24 13.53
CA LEU A 132 6.35 22.71 13.47
C LEU A 132 5.35 23.37 14.43
N GLU A 133 4.11 22.87 14.49
CA GLU A 133 3.09 23.41 15.39
C GLU A 133 3.47 23.26 16.87
N LYS A 134 3.97 22.09 17.29
CA LYS A 134 4.35 21.84 18.69
C LYS A 134 5.68 22.50 19.05
N THR A 135 6.66 22.53 18.14
CA THR A 135 7.92 23.25 18.37
C THR A 135 7.71 24.75 18.55
N HIS A 136 6.78 25.36 17.81
CA HIS A 136 6.45 26.78 17.98
C HIS A 136 6.02 27.10 19.43
N GLY A 137 5.15 26.26 20.01
CA GLY A 137 4.74 26.39 21.41
C GLY A 137 5.90 26.26 22.40
N PHE A 138 6.81 25.30 22.18
CA PHE A 138 7.99 25.12 23.03
C PHE A 138 8.91 26.34 23.01
N PHE A 139 9.20 26.91 21.82
CA PHE A 139 10.03 28.11 21.72
C PHE A 139 9.40 29.32 22.41
N GLN A 140 8.09 29.51 22.27
CA GLN A 140 7.39 30.64 22.88
C GLN A 140 7.34 30.55 24.42
N GLU A 141 7.16 29.35 24.97
CA GLU A 141 7.16 29.12 26.41
C GLU A 141 8.56 29.30 27.02
N THR A 142 9.62 28.93 26.29
CA THR A 142 11.01 29.12 26.74
C THR A 142 11.36 30.61 26.86
N VAL A 143 10.77 31.46 26.01
CA VAL A 143 10.89 32.93 26.10
C VAL A 143 10.16 33.48 27.34
N CYS A 144 9.04 32.87 27.75
CA CYS A 144 8.31 33.27 28.97
C CYS A 144 9.00 32.81 30.27
N PHE A 145 9.59 31.61 30.31
CA PHE A 145 10.34 31.13 31.47
C PHE A 145 11.54 32.04 31.81
N GLN A 146 12.17 32.66 30.80
CA GLN A 146 13.23 33.66 31.03
C GLN A 146 12.71 35.00 31.59
N GLN A 147 11.40 35.24 31.55
CA GLN A 147 10.82 36.52 31.96
C GLN A 147 10.36 36.53 33.43
N GLN A 148 10.23 35.37 34.07
CA GLN A 148 9.66 35.24 35.43
C GLN A 148 10.69 34.99 36.53
N GLU A 149 11.94 34.59 36.20
CA GLU A 149 13.09 34.72 37.11
C GLU A 149 13.72 36.10 36.91
N GLY A 150 13.34 37.04 37.80
CA GLY A 150 13.69 38.44 37.68
C GLY A 150 15.18 38.77 37.84
N VAL A 151 15.48 39.97 37.31
CA VAL A 151 16.65 40.83 37.57
C VAL A 151 17.87 40.63 36.66
N GLY A 152 17.87 41.40 35.57
CA GLY A 152 19.10 41.87 34.92
C GLY A 152 19.54 41.07 33.70
N GLY A 153 19.07 41.46 32.51
CA GLY A 153 19.64 40.91 31.28
C GLY A 153 18.84 41.23 30.03
N ASP A 154 18.70 42.52 29.71
CA ASP A 154 18.09 43.05 28.47
C ASP A 154 18.93 42.75 27.20
N SER A 155 19.54 41.55 27.14
CA SER A 155 20.64 41.24 26.23
C SER A 155 20.48 39.93 25.45
N LEU A 156 19.41 39.15 25.67
CA LEU A 156 19.22 37.87 24.96
C LEU A 156 18.27 37.97 23.76
N THR A 157 17.22 38.79 23.85
CA THR A 157 16.28 39.01 22.73
C THR A 157 16.93 39.74 21.56
N LYS A 158 17.92 40.61 21.83
CA LYS A 158 18.68 41.33 20.80
C LYS A 158 19.67 40.45 20.02
N ALA A 159 20.04 39.28 20.55
CA ALA A 159 21.01 38.36 19.92
C ALA A 159 20.40 37.49 18.81
N LEU A 160 19.09 37.56 18.57
CA LEU A 160 18.43 36.82 17.49
C LEU A 160 18.20 37.66 16.23
N ILE A 161 18.35 39.00 16.28
CA ILE A 161 17.87 39.88 15.19
C ILE A 161 18.89 40.90 14.64
N ALA A 162 20.06 41.18 15.24
CA ALA A 162 20.95 42.18 14.62
C ALA A 162 22.47 41.95 14.81
N ASP A 163 23.10 41.73 13.64
CA ASP A 163 24.27 42.41 13.08
C ASP A 163 25.65 42.36 13.77
N GLU A 164 26.66 42.34 12.91
CA GLU A 164 28.07 42.06 13.14
C GLU A 164 28.71 42.86 14.28
N GLY A 165 29.39 42.18 15.21
CA GLY A 165 30.26 42.86 16.18
C GLY A 165 30.56 42.05 17.43
N GLN A 166 31.63 41.25 17.37
CA GLN A 166 32.48 40.76 18.45
C GLN A 166 32.03 41.05 19.91
N GLN A 167 31.58 40.01 20.64
CA GLN A 167 32.01 39.71 22.02
C GLN A 167 31.31 38.45 22.59
N ALA A 168 32.12 37.58 23.21
CA ALA A 168 31.76 36.44 24.04
C ALA A 168 30.95 35.30 23.36
N SER A 169 31.62 34.14 23.22
CA SER A 169 31.01 32.83 22.96
C SER A 169 30.05 32.44 24.10
N ARG A 170 28.88 33.07 24.16
CA ARG A 170 27.73 32.55 24.90
C ARG A 170 27.09 31.49 24.02
N GLY A 171 27.27 30.23 24.45
CA GLY A 171 27.00 29.03 23.68
C GLY A 171 25.66 29.08 22.94
N ARG A 172 25.72 29.11 21.62
CA ARG A 172 24.57 28.89 20.75
C ARG A 172 24.09 27.46 21.00
N LEU A 173 22.94 27.31 21.67
CA LEU A 173 22.31 26.01 21.87
C LEU A 173 21.85 25.49 20.50
N GLY A 174 22.34 24.31 20.13
CA GLY A 174 21.80 23.56 19.01
C GLY A 174 20.50 22.89 19.46
N PHE A 175 19.55 22.74 18.53
CA PHE A 175 18.39 21.92 18.76
C PHE A 175 18.22 20.93 17.62
N VAL A 176 17.72 19.74 17.95
CA VAL A 176 17.25 18.74 16.99
C VAL A 176 15.83 18.40 17.38
N ALA A 177 14.91 18.52 16.44
CA ALA A 177 13.52 18.11 16.59
C ALA A 177 13.27 16.89 15.71
N GLY A 178 12.41 15.99 16.19
CA GLY A 178 12.06 14.78 15.45
C GLY A 178 10.79 14.14 16.01
N VAL A 179 10.39 13.06 15.36
CA VAL A 179 9.22 12.26 15.74
C VAL A 179 9.68 10.85 16.08
N VAL A 180 9.18 10.31 17.19
CA VAL A 180 9.52 8.96 17.67
C VAL A 180 8.24 8.19 18.00
N PRO A 181 8.16 6.87 17.73
CA PRO A 181 7.03 6.05 18.17
C PRO A 181 6.91 6.07 19.70
N ARG A 182 5.69 6.17 20.21
CA ARG A 182 5.42 6.32 21.65
C ARG A 182 6.05 5.21 22.50
N GLU A 183 6.05 3.98 22.00
CA GLU A 183 6.64 2.81 22.66
C GLU A 183 8.16 2.92 22.89
N ARG A 184 8.86 3.67 22.02
CA ARG A 184 10.32 3.78 22.04
C ARG A 184 10.83 5.02 22.79
N VAL A 185 9.93 5.93 23.18
CA VAL A 185 10.24 7.15 23.95
C VAL A 185 11.12 6.87 25.18
N PRO A 186 10.79 5.94 26.10
CA PRO A 186 11.58 5.74 27.32
C PRO A 186 12.95 5.08 27.05
N ALA A 187 13.09 4.33 25.96
CA ALA A 187 14.38 3.79 25.53
C ALA A 187 15.26 4.89 24.93
N PHE A 188 14.66 5.75 24.10
CA PHE A 188 15.32 6.89 23.48
C PHE A 188 15.84 7.90 24.50
N GLU A 189 15.03 8.28 25.50
CA GLU A 189 15.44 9.20 26.57
C GLU A 189 16.64 8.66 27.36
N ARG A 190 16.59 7.38 27.77
CA ARG A 190 17.70 6.73 28.48
C ARG A 190 18.98 6.68 27.64
N MET A 191 18.87 6.46 26.33
CA MET A 191 20.00 6.49 25.41
C MET A 191 20.59 7.91 25.32
N LEU A 192 19.76 8.92 25.12
CA LEU A 192 20.16 10.32 25.04
C LEU A 192 20.87 10.77 26.33
N TRP A 193 20.32 10.40 27.48
CA TRP A 193 20.90 10.69 28.80
C TRP A 193 22.29 10.05 28.97
N ARG A 194 22.44 8.78 28.59
CA ARG A 194 23.72 8.04 28.72
C ARG A 194 24.82 8.62 27.83
N ILE A 195 24.49 9.01 26.61
CA ILE A 195 25.44 9.57 25.65
C ILE A 195 25.84 11.00 26.06
N SER A 196 24.85 11.82 26.43
CA SER A 196 25.09 13.23 26.78
C SER A 196 25.57 13.46 28.21
N ARG A 197 25.59 12.41 29.06
CA ARG A 197 25.86 12.50 30.51
C ARG A 197 24.96 13.52 31.22
N GLY A 198 23.73 13.71 30.73
CA GLY A 198 22.77 14.67 31.28
C GLY A 198 22.86 16.09 30.72
N ASN A 199 23.71 16.34 29.71
CA ASN A 199 23.86 17.67 29.10
C ASN A 199 22.85 17.96 27.97
N VAL A 200 21.91 17.05 27.69
CA VAL A 200 20.83 17.26 26.71
C VAL A 200 19.52 17.49 27.44
N PHE A 201 18.84 18.58 27.09
CA PHE A 201 17.52 18.89 27.59
C PHE A 201 16.47 18.42 26.58
N LEU A 202 15.66 17.44 26.95
CA LEU A 202 14.62 16.86 26.09
C LEU A 202 13.25 17.41 26.48
N ARG A 203 12.52 17.93 25.48
CA ARG A 203 11.09 18.24 25.57
C ARG A 203 10.34 17.27 24.66
N GLN A 204 9.17 16.83 25.11
CA GLN A 204 8.31 15.92 24.35
C GLN A 204 6.87 16.42 24.36
N ALA A 205 6.19 16.27 23.23
CA ALA A 205 4.75 16.50 23.06
C ALA A 205 4.15 15.28 22.37
N GLU A 206 3.16 14.67 23.00
CA GLU A 206 2.42 13.56 22.39
C GLU A 206 1.50 14.08 21.28
N LEU A 207 1.38 13.33 20.19
CA LEU A 207 0.34 13.60 19.19
C LEU A 207 -0.99 13.01 19.67
N GLU A 208 -2.04 13.83 19.66
CA GLU A 208 -3.39 13.41 20.02
C GLU A 208 -4.05 12.57 18.93
N GLN A 209 -3.67 12.78 17.66
CA GLN A 209 -4.22 12.06 16.51
C GLN A 209 -3.32 10.86 16.17
N PRO A 210 -3.87 9.62 16.08
CA PRO A 210 -3.13 8.48 15.58
C PRO A 210 -2.82 8.66 14.09
N LEU A 211 -1.64 8.21 13.68
CA LEU A 211 -1.23 8.17 12.28
C LEU A 211 -1.38 6.75 11.75
N GLU A 212 -2.04 6.56 10.61
CA GLU A 212 -2.18 5.23 10.01
C GLU A 212 -0.89 4.81 9.28
N ASP A 213 -0.45 3.58 9.51
CA ASP A 213 0.64 2.98 8.75
C ASP A 213 0.18 2.67 7.31
N PRO A 214 0.86 3.18 6.27
CA PRO A 214 0.51 2.91 4.87
C PRO A 214 0.46 1.42 4.49
N ASN A 215 1.23 0.56 5.18
CA ASN A 215 1.30 -0.86 4.85
C ASN A 215 0.37 -1.74 5.68
N THR A 216 0.25 -1.45 6.98
CA THR A 216 -0.51 -2.30 7.90
C THR A 216 -1.91 -1.76 8.20
N GLY A 217 -2.18 -0.48 7.89
CA GLY A 217 -3.42 0.20 8.27
C GLY A 217 -3.61 0.33 9.78
N ASN A 218 -2.56 0.05 10.57
CA ASN A 218 -2.61 0.16 12.02
C ASN A 218 -2.44 1.60 12.46
N GLU A 219 -3.15 1.97 13.52
CA GLU A 219 -2.99 3.25 14.19
C GLU A 219 -1.66 3.28 14.97
N ILE A 220 -0.74 4.15 14.54
CA ILE A 220 0.54 4.40 15.19
C ILE A 220 0.46 5.69 15.99
N PHE A 221 0.67 5.57 17.29
CA PHE A 221 0.86 6.73 18.17
C PHE A 221 2.32 7.15 18.15
N LYS A 222 2.55 8.41 17.77
CA LYS A 222 3.88 9.03 17.75
C LYS A 222 3.95 10.21 18.71
N THR A 223 5.16 10.55 19.10
CA THR A 223 5.47 11.65 20.02
C THR A 223 6.51 12.53 19.33
N VAL A 224 6.28 13.84 19.30
CA VAL A 224 7.26 14.83 18.85
C VAL A 224 8.22 15.09 20.00
N PHE A 225 9.51 15.19 19.70
CA PHE A 225 10.52 15.60 20.66
C PHE A 225 11.38 16.74 20.13
N VAL A 226 11.91 17.53 21.06
CA VAL A 226 12.92 18.57 20.82
C VAL A 226 14.04 18.37 21.82
N ALA A 227 15.24 18.06 21.33
CA ALA A 227 16.43 17.90 22.14
C ALA A 227 17.33 19.12 21.96
N PHE A 228 17.58 19.85 23.05
CA PHE A 228 18.50 20.97 23.10
C PHE A 228 19.86 20.50 23.63
N PHE A 229 20.93 20.90 22.95
CA PHE A 229 22.30 20.53 23.32
C PHE A 229 23.26 21.70 23.13
N GLN A 230 24.34 21.69 23.90
CA GLN A 230 25.39 22.70 23.83
C GLN A 230 26.65 22.09 23.21
N GLY A 231 27.09 22.64 22.07
CA GLY A 231 28.32 22.24 21.37
C GLY A 231 28.09 21.47 20.07
N GLU A 232 28.96 21.67 19.08
CA GLU A 232 28.85 21.04 17.74
C GLU A 232 29.26 19.56 17.71
N GLN A 233 30.04 19.08 18.69
CA GLN A 233 30.52 17.68 18.72
C GLN A 233 29.42 16.63 18.88
N LEU A 234 28.23 17.01 19.37
CA LEU A 234 27.07 16.12 19.50
C LEU A 234 26.25 16.00 18.20
N LYS A 235 26.57 16.78 17.16
CA LYS A 235 25.87 16.80 15.88
C LYS A 235 26.52 15.89 14.81
N SER A 236 27.72 15.38 15.06
CA SER A 236 28.48 14.48 14.17
C SER A 236 28.25 13.00 14.48
#